data_AF-A0A7C7VJF1-F1
#
_entry.id   AF-A0A7C7VJF1-F1
#
_cell.length_a   1.000
_cell.length_b   1.000
_cell.length_c   1.000
_cell.angle_alpha   90.00
_cell.angle_beta   90.00
_cell.angle_gamma   90.00
#
_symmetry.space_group_name_H-M   'P 1'
#
loop_
_entity.id
_entity.type
_entity.pdbx_description
1 polymer ?
#
loop_
_entity_poly.entity_id
_entity_poly.type
_entity_poly.pdbx_seq_one_letter_code
_entity_poly.pdbx_strand_id
1 'polypeptide(L)'
;KEGFKPMLKADLPNVKQTLKNGLHFFIPVFILIYVLFNNYSPMMAGFVAVISTIVAAMLRRATRLSLKDIMGGLEAGARNAVMVSVACGCAGIIVGCVSLTGLGLKFSSLVVSLSAGSPFLAIILIGMASLVLGTGLPVTASYIVLVILAGPALMDLGLPIIVAHMIVFWYSQDANVTPPVSLAAFAGAGIAGASPMKTGFASWKIAKGLYIIPIVMAYRPLLGNGTPTEVIMTTFFTTIGLIAFTSAMERFLFKRLNLIETLLMVAAALALFWPNYALSGGGAILLALLAGRQWFSLNSKKAIPA
;
A
#
# COMPACT_ATOMS: atom_id res chain seq x y z
N LYS A 1 28.90 7.35 0.31
CA LYS A 1 29.76 6.24 -0.16
C LYS A 1 29.34 5.72 -1.55
N GLU A 2 28.27 6.22 -2.18
CA GLU A 2 27.82 5.75 -3.52
C GLU A 2 27.78 6.83 -4.62
N GLY A 3 28.58 7.90 -4.52
CA GLY A 3 28.74 8.84 -5.64
C GLY A 3 27.50 9.67 -6.05
N PHE A 4 26.34 9.52 -5.40
CA PHE A 4 25.19 10.40 -5.59
C PHE A 4 25.54 11.83 -5.20
N LYS A 5 25.82 12.67 -6.20
CA LYS A 5 25.93 14.11 -6.03
C LYS A 5 24.51 14.67 -5.93
N PRO A 6 24.18 15.52 -4.94
CA PRO A 6 22.90 16.21 -4.93
C PRO A 6 22.77 17.01 -6.22
N MET A 7 21.58 16.99 -6.85
CA MET A 7 21.28 17.86 -7.98
C MET A 7 21.56 19.31 -7.60
N LEU A 8 22.14 20.07 -8.52
CA LEU A 8 22.35 21.49 -8.32
C LEU A 8 20.99 22.16 -8.12
N LYS A 9 20.91 23.14 -7.20
CA LYS A 9 19.65 23.85 -6.93
C LYS A 9 19.03 24.49 -8.19
N ALA A 10 19.83 24.74 -9.21
CA ALA A 10 19.40 25.26 -10.51
C ALA A 10 18.59 24.24 -11.34
N ASP A 11 18.84 22.93 -11.15
CA ASP A 11 18.15 21.85 -11.88
C ASP A 11 16.85 21.41 -11.18
N LEU A 12 16.58 21.94 -9.98
CA LEU A 12 15.35 21.65 -9.26
C LEU A 12 14.19 22.47 -9.83
N PRO A 13 13.06 21.84 -10.20
CA PRO A 13 11.88 22.58 -10.64
C PRO A 13 11.40 23.51 -9.52
N ASN A 14 10.99 24.72 -9.87
CA ASN A 14 10.47 25.69 -8.91
C ASN A 14 9.13 25.19 -8.34
N VAL A 15 9.16 24.69 -7.11
CA VAL A 15 7.99 24.07 -6.42
C VAL A 15 6.77 24.98 -6.46
N LYS A 16 6.94 26.29 -6.19
CA LYS A 16 5.83 27.26 -6.17
C LYS A 16 5.19 27.40 -7.55
N GLN A 17 6.00 27.43 -8.60
CA GLN A 17 5.53 27.55 -9.98
C GLN A 17 4.86 26.25 -10.45
N THR A 18 5.42 25.09 -10.13
CA THR A 18 4.82 23.78 -10.42
C THR A 18 3.47 23.64 -9.74
N LEU A 19 3.36 23.99 -8.45
CA LEU A 19 2.11 23.91 -7.71
C LEU A 19 1.06 24.87 -8.28
N LYS A 20 1.44 26.13 -8.58
CA LYS A 20 0.57 27.11 -9.25
C LYS A 20 0.09 26.62 -10.61
N ASN A 21 0.95 25.90 -11.34
CA ASN A 21 0.63 25.36 -12.65
C ASN A 21 -0.27 24.12 -12.58
N GLY A 22 -0.12 23.27 -11.56
CA GLY A 22 -0.82 22.01 -11.40
C GLY A 22 -2.07 22.03 -10.53
N LEU A 23 -2.36 23.13 -9.83
CA LEU A 23 -3.47 23.25 -8.87
C LEU A 23 -4.85 22.81 -9.43
N HIS A 24 -5.11 23.06 -10.72
CA HIS A 24 -6.35 22.66 -11.37
C HIS A 24 -6.53 21.13 -11.49
N PHE A 25 -5.45 20.34 -11.45
CA PHE A 25 -5.54 18.86 -11.43
C PHE A 25 -6.07 18.30 -10.10
N PHE A 26 -6.14 19.11 -9.04
CA PHE A 26 -6.80 18.69 -7.80
C PHE A 26 -8.33 18.78 -7.88
N ILE A 27 -8.88 19.58 -8.79
CA ILE A 27 -10.33 19.77 -8.93
C ILE A 27 -11.05 18.44 -9.16
N PRO A 28 -10.64 17.57 -10.12
CA PRO A 28 -11.31 16.30 -10.33
C PRO A 28 -11.18 15.34 -9.14
N VAL A 29 -10.05 15.38 -8.45
CA VAL A 29 -9.82 14.56 -7.24
C VAL A 29 -10.77 14.96 -6.12
N PHE A 30 -10.91 16.27 -5.85
CA PHE A 30 -11.86 16.76 -4.85
C PHE A 30 -13.31 16.43 -5.21
N ILE A 31 -13.69 16.58 -6.48
CA ILE A 31 -15.03 16.24 -6.96
C ILE A 31 -15.29 14.74 -6.81
N LEU A 32 -14.34 13.88 -7.20
CA LEU A 32 -14.44 12.43 -7.04
C LEU A 32 -14.68 12.07 -5.56
N ILE A 33 -13.87 12.63 -4.66
CA ILE A 33 -14.00 12.40 -3.22
C ILE A 33 -15.37 12.88 -2.74
N TYR A 34 -15.77 14.11 -3.09
CA TYR A 34 -17.06 14.66 -2.70
C TYR A 34 -18.24 13.77 -3.14
N VAL A 35 -18.22 13.27 -4.38
CA VAL A 35 -19.27 12.37 -4.90
C VAL A 35 -19.31 11.05 -4.11
N LEU A 36 -18.16 10.48 -3.77
CA LEU A 36 -18.09 9.28 -2.93
C LEU A 36 -18.63 9.52 -1.51
N PHE A 37 -18.31 10.66 -0.90
CA PHE A 37 -18.81 11.03 0.44
C PHE A 37 -20.33 11.27 0.46
N ASN A 38 -20.93 11.61 -0.68
CA ASN A 38 -22.38 11.69 -0.84
C ASN A 38 -23.03 10.32 -1.16
N ASN A 39 -22.30 9.21 -0.97
CA ASN A 39 -22.78 7.83 -1.17
C ASN A 39 -23.23 7.51 -2.60
N TYR A 40 -22.76 8.25 -3.61
CA TYR A 40 -22.94 7.83 -4.99
C TYR A 40 -22.07 6.59 -5.30
N SER A 41 -22.48 5.82 -6.32
CA SER A 41 -21.72 4.64 -6.71
C SER A 41 -20.31 5.02 -7.21
N PRO A 42 -19.30 4.15 -7.02
CA PRO A 42 -17.94 4.38 -7.53
C PRO A 42 -17.90 4.62 -9.05
N MET A 43 -18.82 3.99 -9.80
CA MET A 43 -18.96 4.19 -11.24
C MET A 43 -19.38 5.64 -11.57
N MET A 44 -20.39 6.17 -10.86
CA MET A 44 -20.81 7.57 -11.02
C MET A 44 -19.71 8.54 -10.60
N ALA A 45 -19.01 8.27 -9.50
CA ALA A 45 -17.87 9.07 -9.06
C ALA A 45 -16.77 9.12 -10.15
N GLY A 46 -16.45 7.97 -10.77
CA GLY A 46 -15.51 7.90 -11.88
C GLY A 46 -15.97 8.69 -13.11
N PHE A 47 -17.24 8.57 -13.51
CA PHE A 47 -17.79 9.33 -14.64
C PHE A 47 -17.72 10.85 -14.41
N VAL A 48 -18.14 11.32 -13.23
CA VAL A 48 -18.07 12.75 -12.87
C VAL A 48 -16.61 13.21 -12.77
N ALA A 49 -15.69 12.37 -12.31
CA ALA A 49 -14.26 12.66 -12.28
C ALA A 49 -13.66 12.83 -13.69
N VAL A 50 -14.07 12.02 -14.66
CA VAL A 50 -13.64 12.16 -16.06
C VAL A 50 -14.14 13.48 -16.65
N ILE A 51 -15.43 13.78 -16.49
CA ILE A 51 -16.01 15.05 -16.98
C ILE A 51 -15.29 16.25 -16.32
N SER A 52 -15.12 16.21 -15.00
CA SER A 52 -14.44 17.30 -14.29
C SER A 52 -12.97 17.44 -14.68
N THR A 53 -12.29 16.36 -15.06
CA THR A 53 -10.93 16.41 -15.61
C THR A 53 -10.90 17.17 -16.93
N ILE A 54 -11.84 16.88 -17.83
CA ILE A 54 -11.96 17.60 -19.11
C ILE A 54 -12.24 19.08 -18.85
N VAL A 55 -13.21 19.40 -17.99
CA VAL A 55 -13.54 20.78 -17.64
C VAL A 55 -12.34 21.50 -17.01
N ALA A 56 -11.67 20.88 -16.04
CA ALA A 56 -10.50 21.45 -15.36
C ALA A 56 -9.34 21.72 -16.33
N ALA A 57 -9.09 20.82 -17.28
CA ALA A 57 -8.09 21.00 -18.33
C ALA A 57 -8.42 22.20 -19.24
N MET A 58 -9.70 22.40 -19.56
CA MET A 58 -10.19 23.51 -20.41
C MET A 58 -10.09 24.90 -19.77
N LEU A 59 -10.15 24.98 -18.44
CA LEU A 59 -10.09 26.24 -17.68
C LEU A 59 -8.78 27.02 -17.90
N ARG A 60 -7.69 26.34 -18.27
CA ARG A 60 -6.37 26.95 -18.40
C ARG A 60 -5.82 26.79 -19.81
N ARG A 61 -5.41 27.91 -20.43
CA ARG A 61 -4.89 27.93 -21.82
C ARG A 61 -3.76 26.91 -22.06
N ALA A 62 -2.89 26.69 -21.08
CA ALA A 62 -1.75 25.78 -21.19
C ALA A 62 -2.12 24.28 -21.24
N THR A 63 -3.33 23.90 -20.82
CA THR A 63 -3.79 22.51 -20.70
C THR A 63 -5.07 22.25 -21.50
N ARG A 64 -5.47 23.20 -22.36
CA ARG A 64 -6.68 23.05 -23.17
C ARG A 64 -6.55 21.85 -24.09
N LEU A 65 -7.55 20.99 -24.02
CA LEU A 65 -7.65 19.82 -24.88
C LEU A 65 -8.36 20.22 -26.16
N SER A 66 -7.88 19.73 -27.31
CA SER A 66 -8.66 19.73 -28.53
C SER A 66 -9.69 18.59 -28.52
N LEU A 67 -10.66 18.63 -29.43
CA LEU A 67 -11.60 17.51 -29.59
C LEU A 67 -10.86 16.20 -29.92
N LYS A 68 -9.75 16.27 -30.66
CA LYS A 68 -8.90 15.13 -30.98
C LYS A 68 -8.25 14.54 -29.74
N ASP A 69 -7.82 15.38 -28.79
CA ASP A 69 -7.22 14.92 -27.54
C ASP A 69 -8.25 14.25 -26.64
N ILE A 70 -9.48 14.78 -26.58
CA ILE A 70 -10.59 14.15 -25.85
C ILE A 70 -10.92 12.79 -26.46
N MET A 71 -11.10 12.72 -27.78
CA MET A 71 -11.39 11.48 -28.48
C MET A 71 -10.26 10.45 -28.32
N GLY A 72 -9.00 10.88 -28.40
CA GLY A 72 -7.84 10.03 -28.14
C GLY A 72 -7.80 9.53 -26.69
N GLY A 73 -8.17 10.37 -25.72
CA GLY A 73 -8.30 9.98 -24.32
C GLY A 73 -9.42 8.95 -24.08
N LEU A 74 -10.58 9.13 -24.72
CA LEU A 74 -11.67 8.16 -24.68
C LEU A 74 -11.30 6.84 -25.36
N GLU A 75 -10.60 6.89 -26.50
CA GLU A 75 -10.07 5.70 -27.18
C GLU A 75 -9.08 4.94 -26.28
N ALA A 76 -8.12 5.65 -25.67
CA ALA A 76 -7.18 5.06 -24.74
C ALA A 76 -7.89 4.44 -23.52
N GLY A 77 -8.91 5.12 -22.99
CA GLY A 77 -9.78 4.59 -21.94
C GLY A 77 -10.47 3.29 -22.35
N ALA A 78 -11.07 3.25 -23.55
CA ALA A 78 -11.72 2.06 -24.09
C ALA A 78 -10.74 0.90 -24.29
N ARG A 79 -9.55 1.15 -24.86
CA ARG A 79 -8.50 0.13 -25.04
C ARG A 79 -8.04 -0.46 -23.70
N ASN A 80 -7.84 0.39 -22.70
CA ASN A 80 -7.48 -0.06 -21.35
C ASN A 80 -8.62 -0.84 -20.67
N ALA A 81 -9.88 -0.47 -20.93
CA ALA A 81 -11.04 -1.18 -20.40
C ALA A 81 -11.17 -2.60 -20.94
N VAL A 82 -10.84 -2.85 -22.21
CA VAL A 82 -10.90 -4.20 -22.83
C VAL A 82 -10.07 -5.21 -22.03
N MET A 83 -8.85 -4.85 -21.63
CA MET A 83 -7.99 -5.73 -20.82
C MET A 83 -8.64 -6.11 -19.48
N VAL A 84 -9.27 -5.14 -18.81
CA VAL A 84 -9.97 -5.37 -17.54
C VAL A 84 -11.23 -6.22 -17.77
N SER A 85 -12.02 -5.93 -18.81
CA SER A 85 -13.24 -6.66 -19.14
C SER A 85 -12.98 -8.14 -19.45
N VAL A 86 -11.93 -8.46 -20.22
CA VAL A 86 -11.53 -9.84 -20.50
C VAL A 86 -11.12 -10.56 -19.21
N ALA A 87 -10.30 -9.92 -18.37
CA ALA A 87 -9.90 -10.48 -17.08
C ALA A 87 -11.12 -10.75 -16.17
N CYS A 88 -12.07 -9.82 -16.09
CA CYS A 88 -13.31 -10.00 -15.33
C CYS A 88 -14.21 -11.12 -15.92
N GLY A 89 -14.28 -11.24 -17.25
CA GLY A 89 -15.01 -12.32 -17.92
C GLY A 89 -14.44 -13.70 -17.62
N CYS A 90 -13.11 -13.87 -17.75
CA CYS A 90 -12.42 -15.10 -17.39
C CYS A 90 -12.58 -15.41 -15.89
N ALA A 91 -12.47 -14.40 -15.04
CA ALA A 91 -12.72 -14.56 -13.62
C ALA A 91 -14.14 -15.03 -13.31
N GLY A 92 -15.17 -14.52 -13.99
CA GLY A 92 -16.54 -14.98 -13.80
C GLY A 92 -16.70 -16.49 -14.07
N ILE A 93 -16.01 -17.01 -15.09
CA ILE A 93 -15.96 -18.46 -15.37
C ILE A 93 -15.28 -19.19 -14.21
N ILE A 94 -14.15 -18.67 -13.70
CA ILE A 94 -13.45 -19.25 -12.55
C ILE A 94 -14.36 -19.26 -11.32
N VAL A 95 -15.03 -18.15 -10.99
CA VAL A 95 -16.03 -18.06 -9.89
C VAL A 95 -17.08 -19.15 -10.08
N GLY A 96 -17.69 -19.24 -11.26
CA GLY A 96 -18.73 -20.21 -11.56
C GLY A 96 -18.26 -21.64 -11.33
N CYS A 97 -17.09 -22.01 -11.86
CA CYS A 97 -16.49 -23.32 -11.65
C CYS A 97 -16.18 -23.58 -10.16
N VAL A 98 -15.56 -22.63 -9.47
CA VAL A 98 -15.17 -22.75 -8.05
C VAL A 98 -16.40 -22.88 -7.13
N SER A 99 -17.46 -22.14 -7.42
CA SER A 99 -18.73 -22.19 -6.69
C SER A 99 -19.47 -23.51 -6.96
N LEU A 100 -19.56 -23.96 -8.21
CA LEU A 100 -20.27 -25.20 -8.57
C LEU A 100 -19.53 -26.46 -8.10
N THR A 101 -18.20 -26.46 -8.09
CA THR A 101 -17.37 -27.59 -7.64
C THR A 101 -17.17 -27.64 -6.13
N GLY A 102 -17.54 -26.58 -5.40
CA GLY A 102 -17.27 -26.45 -3.97
C GLY A 102 -15.78 -26.24 -3.63
N LEU A 103 -14.92 -26.00 -4.62
CA LEU A 103 -13.49 -25.80 -4.42
C LEU A 103 -13.21 -24.58 -3.53
N GLY A 104 -14.03 -23.52 -3.62
CA GLY A 104 -13.89 -22.32 -2.80
C GLY A 104 -14.13 -22.60 -1.32
N LEU A 105 -15.18 -23.38 -1.02
CA LEU A 105 -15.45 -23.86 0.34
C LEU A 105 -14.34 -24.77 0.85
N LYS A 106 -13.81 -25.65 -0.01
CA LYS A 106 -12.69 -26.52 0.36
C LYS A 106 -11.44 -25.73 0.67
N PHE A 107 -11.09 -24.75 -0.17
CA PHE A 107 -9.95 -23.86 0.07
C PHE A 107 -10.15 -23.02 1.34
N SER A 108 -11.34 -22.45 1.55
CA SER A 108 -11.69 -21.77 2.79
C SER A 108 -11.46 -22.67 4.01
N SER A 109 -12.01 -23.89 3.99
CA SER A 109 -11.85 -24.86 5.06
C SER A 109 -10.38 -25.25 5.31
N LEU A 110 -9.56 -25.35 4.26
CA LEU A 110 -8.13 -25.62 4.37
C LEU A 110 -7.39 -24.47 5.05
N VAL A 111 -7.68 -23.23 4.66
CA VAL A 111 -7.07 -22.05 5.30
C VAL A 111 -7.51 -21.94 6.76
N VAL A 112 -8.80 -22.13 7.06
CA VAL A 112 -9.32 -22.08 8.43
C VAL A 112 -8.73 -23.18 9.32
N SER A 113 -8.63 -24.41 8.79
CA SER A 113 -8.05 -25.54 9.53
C SER A 113 -6.55 -25.40 9.75
N LEU A 114 -5.78 -25.01 8.73
CA LEU A 114 -4.34 -24.75 8.86
C LEU A 114 -4.04 -23.54 9.75
N SER A 115 -4.93 -22.55 9.78
CA SER A 115 -4.80 -21.40 10.67
C SER A 115 -5.31 -21.65 12.09
N ALA A 116 -5.86 -22.84 12.37
CA ALA A 116 -6.50 -23.18 13.64
C ALA A 116 -7.54 -22.14 14.09
N GLY A 117 -8.26 -21.52 13.14
CA GLY A 117 -9.24 -20.46 13.40
C GLY A 117 -8.64 -19.09 13.72
N SER A 118 -7.33 -18.88 13.55
CA SER A 118 -6.67 -17.59 13.81
C SER A 118 -6.60 -16.71 12.55
N PRO A 119 -7.24 -15.51 12.55
CA PRO A 119 -7.09 -14.53 11.48
C PRO A 119 -5.63 -14.22 11.12
N PHE A 120 -4.77 -14.09 12.13
CA PHE A 120 -3.34 -13.81 11.94
C PHE A 120 -2.65 -14.86 11.08
N LEU A 121 -2.85 -16.16 11.39
CA LEU A 121 -2.24 -17.24 10.62
C LEU A 121 -2.87 -17.34 9.22
N ALA A 122 -4.18 -17.16 9.10
CA ALA A 122 -4.86 -17.17 7.81
C ALA A 122 -4.34 -16.08 6.87
N ILE A 123 -4.13 -14.86 7.36
CA ILE A 123 -3.57 -13.74 6.60
C ILE A 123 -2.16 -14.08 6.09
N ILE A 124 -1.33 -14.73 6.91
CA ILE A 124 0.01 -15.19 6.49
C ILE A 124 -0.09 -16.27 5.40
N LEU A 125 -0.97 -17.26 5.57
CA LEU A 125 -1.21 -18.31 4.58
C LEU A 125 -1.69 -17.72 3.24
N ILE A 126 -2.62 -16.76 3.30
CA ILE A 126 -3.14 -16.04 2.13
C ILE A 126 -2.04 -15.21 1.47
N GLY A 127 -1.18 -14.54 2.25
CA GLY A 127 -0.01 -13.83 1.73
C GLY A 127 0.93 -14.76 0.97
N MET A 128 1.22 -15.95 1.50
CA MET A 128 2.03 -16.95 0.79
C MET A 128 1.33 -17.48 -0.47
N ALA A 129 0.03 -17.75 -0.42
CA ALA A 129 -0.74 -18.16 -1.59
C ALA A 129 -0.75 -17.06 -2.67
N SER A 130 -0.85 -15.79 -2.26
CA SER A 130 -0.83 -14.63 -3.16
C SER A 130 0.48 -14.50 -3.94
N LEU A 131 1.62 -14.87 -3.35
CA LEU A 131 2.90 -14.84 -4.02
C LEU A 131 2.97 -15.84 -5.18
N VAL A 132 2.40 -17.03 -5.00
CA VAL A 132 2.35 -18.07 -6.03
C VAL A 132 1.33 -17.69 -7.11
N LEU A 133 0.13 -17.29 -6.70
CA LEU A 133 -0.96 -16.93 -7.61
C LEU A 133 -0.71 -15.63 -8.37
N GLY A 134 0.03 -14.68 -7.79
CA GLY A 134 0.37 -13.40 -8.40
C GLY A 134 1.49 -13.47 -9.42
N THR A 135 2.14 -14.62 -9.60
CA THR A 135 3.21 -14.77 -10.58
C THR A 135 2.68 -14.60 -12.01
N GLY A 136 3.14 -13.55 -12.70
CA GLY A 136 2.84 -13.32 -14.11
C GLY A 136 1.43 -12.79 -14.44
N LEU A 137 0.59 -12.51 -13.44
CA LEU A 137 -0.73 -11.90 -13.66
C LEU A 137 -0.70 -10.38 -13.45
N PRO A 138 -1.45 -9.59 -14.23
CA PRO A 138 -1.74 -8.21 -13.87
C PRO A 138 -2.43 -8.12 -12.51
N VAL A 139 -2.16 -7.06 -11.76
CA VAL A 139 -2.74 -6.77 -10.43
C VAL A 139 -4.23 -7.06 -10.37
N THR A 140 -4.99 -6.55 -11.34
CA THR A 140 -6.45 -6.72 -11.38
C THR A 140 -6.84 -8.19 -11.49
N ALA A 141 -6.15 -8.97 -12.33
CA ALA A 141 -6.41 -10.40 -12.49
C ALA A 141 -6.00 -11.19 -11.23
N SER A 142 -4.84 -10.86 -10.65
CA SER A 142 -4.36 -11.48 -9.40
C SER A 142 -5.34 -11.28 -8.25
N TYR A 143 -5.83 -10.05 -8.05
CA TYR A 143 -6.85 -9.75 -7.05
C TYR A 143 -8.10 -10.60 -7.22
N ILE A 144 -8.64 -10.68 -8.45
CA ILE A 144 -9.89 -11.40 -8.69
C ILE A 144 -9.71 -12.89 -8.40
N VAL A 145 -8.63 -13.52 -8.88
CA VAL A 145 -8.37 -14.94 -8.59
C VAL A 145 -8.22 -15.18 -7.08
N LEU A 146 -7.48 -14.30 -6.39
CA LEU A 146 -7.21 -14.46 -4.97
C LEU A 146 -8.47 -14.25 -4.11
N VAL A 147 -9.33 -13.28 -4.43
CA VAL A 147 -10.51 -12.97 -3.60
C VAL A 147 -11.58 -14.06 -3.67
N ILE A 148 -11.66 -14.77 -4.79
CA ILE A 148 -12.58 -15.91 -4.96
C ILE A 148 -12.20 -17.06 -4.03
N LEU A 149 -10.90 -17.27 -3.82
CA LEU A 149 -10.37 -18.36 -3.01
C LEU A 149 -10.25 -17.95 -1.53
N ALA A 150 -9.63 -16.81 -1.26
CA ALA A 150 -9.25 -16.36 0.08
C ALA A 150 -10.29 -15.45 0.75
N GLY A 151 -11.14 -14.77 -0.03
CA GLY A 151 -12.17 -13.87 0.50
C GLY A 151 -13.14 -14.59 1.45
N PRO A 152 -13.76 -15.72 1.05
CA PRO A 152 -14.62 -16.51 1.93
C PRO A 152 -13.90 -16.94 3.22
N ALA A 153 -12.64 -17.37 3.14
CA ALA A 153 -11.86 -17.78 4.30
C ALA A 153 -11.70 -16.68 5.35
N LEU A 154 -11.43 -15.45 4.92
CA LEU A 154 -11.32 -14.31 5.83
C LEU A 154 -12.68 -13.92 6.42
N MET A 155 -13.75 -13.99 5.64
CA MET A 155 -15.10 -13.71 6.13
C MET A 155 -15.59 -14.77 7.12
N ASP A 156 -15.27 -16.05 6.89
CA ASP A 156 -15.57 -17.17 7.79
C ASP A 156 -14.84 -17.03 9.14
N LEU A 157 -13.67 -16.37 9.14
CA LEU A 157 -12.91 -16.02 10.34
C LEU A 157 -13.43 -14.74 11.05
N GLY A 158 -14.54 -14.17 10.58
CA GLY A 158 -15.21 -13.02 11.19
C GLY A 158 -14.70 -11.65 10.75
N LEU A 159 -13.84 -11.56 9.73
CA LEU A 159 -13.39 -10.27 9.23
C LEU A 159 -14.51 -9.58 8.43
N PRO A 160 -14.73 -8.27 8.61
CA PRO A 160 -15.68 -7.51 7.80
C PRO A 160 -15.33 -7.61 6.30
N ILE A 161 -16.35 -7.59 5.45
CA ILE A 161 -16.19 -7.72 3.98
C ILE A 161 -15.15 -6.73 3.42
N ILE A 162 -15.20 -5.46 3.82
CA ILE A 162 -14.25 -4.44 3.36
C ILE A 162 -12.81 -4.76 3.77
N VAL A 163 -12.61 -5.32 4.97
CA VAL A 163 -11.31 -5.72 5.48
C VAL A 163 -10.78 -6.92 4.70
N ALA A 164 -11.61 -7.95 4.50
CA ALA A 164 -11.25 -9.13 3.72
C ALA A 164 -10.84 -8.76 2.28
N HIS A 165 -11.65 -7.94 1.60
CA HIS A 165 -11.35 -7.47 0.25
C HIS A 165 -10.09 -6.60 0.20
N MET A 166 -9.86 -5.72 1.17
CA MET A 166 -8.66 -4.89 1.22
C MET A 166 -7.40 -5.70 1.53
N ILE A 167 -7.45 -6.68 2.42
CA ILE A 167 -6.32 -7.58 2.68
C ILE A 167 -5.91 -8.31 1.40
N VAL A 168 -6.89 -8.88 0.69
CA VAL A 168 -6.65 -9.61 -0.55
C VAL A 168 -6.15 -8.67 -1.65
N PHE A 169 -6.76 -7.50 -1.81
CA PHE A 169 -6.29 -6.48 -2.76
C PHE A 169 -4.87 -6.01 -2.45
N TRP A 170 -4.55 -5.83 -1.18
CA TRP A 170 -3.22 -5.42 -0.72
C TRP A 170 -2.16 -6.47 -1.06
N TYR A 171 -2.42 -7.74 -0.74
CA TYR A 171 -1.49 -8.82 -1.06
C TYR A 171 -1.39 -9.12 -2.56
N SER A 172 -2.42 -8.83 -3.36
CA SER A 172 -2.31 -8.91 -4.82
C SER A 172 -1.28 -7.93 -5.42
N GLN A 173 -0.89 -6.87 -4.67
CA GLN A 173 0.21 -5.97 -5.08
C GLN A 173 1.58 -6.51 -4.70
N ASP A 174 1.67 -7.44 -3.76
CA ASP A 174 2.92 -7.84 -3.14
C ASP A 174 3.88 -8.50 -4.15
N ALA A 175 3.35 -9.27 -5.10
CA ALA A 175 4.14 -9.90 -6.15
C ALA A 175 4.94 -8.90 -7.01
N ASN A 176 4.51 -7.63 -7.09
CA ASN A 176 5.23 -6.59 -7.84
C ASN A 176 6.54 -6.15 -7.17
N VAL A 177 6.67 -6.39 -5.86
CA VAL A 177 7.86 -6.01 -5.08
C VAL A 177 8.66 -7.22 -4.60
N THR A 178 8.08 -8.42 -4.58
CA THR A 178 8.71 -9.63 -3.99
C THR A 178 9.45 -10.49 -5.03
N PRO A 179 10.77 -10.72 -4.87
CA PRO A 179 11.52 -11.69 -5.66
C PRO A 179 10.96 -13.11 -5.46
N PRO A 180 10.93 -13.97 -6.50
CA PRO A 180 11.58 -13.82 -7.81
C PRO A 180 10.74 -13.11 -8.89
N VAL A 181 9.53 -12.62 -8.57
CA VAL A 181 8.60 -12.06 -9.57
C VAL A 181 8.84 -10.57 -9.79
N SER A 182 8.79 -9.77 -8.72
CA SER A 182 9.18 -8.34 -8.59
C SER A 182 9.14 -7.51 -9.90
N LEU A 183 8.02 -7.59 -10.65
CA LEU A 183 7.96 -7.11 -12.03
C LEU A 183 8.28 -5.61 -12.16
N ALA A 184 7.79 -4.80 -11.22
CA ALA A 184 8.05 -3.37 -11.18
C ALA A 184 9.52 -3.05 -10.89
N ALA A 185 10.14 -3.79 -9.95
CA ALA A 185 11.56 -3.61 -9.64
C ALA A 185 12.46 -4.03 -10.80
N PHE A 186 12.07 -5.08 -11.56
CA PHE A 186 12.82 -5.55 -12.72
C PHE A 186 12.73 -4.58 -13.90
N ALA A 187 11.55 -4.01 -14.15
CA ALA A 187 11.39 -2.95 -15.14
C ALA A 187 12.23 -1.71 -14.76
N GLY A 188 12.17 -1.29 -13.49
CA GLY A 188 13.00 -0.19 -12.99
C GLY A 188 14.50 -0.46 -13.09
N ALA A 189 14.92 -1.69 -12.82
CA ALA A 189 16.31 -2.12 -12.98
C ALA A 189 16.77 -2.03 -14.44
N GLY A 190 15.92 -2.41 -15.40
CA GLY A 190 16.19 -2.29 -16.84
C GLY A 190 16.41 -0.84 -17.28
N ILE A 191 15.60 0.09 -16.75
CA ILE A 191 15.76 1.54 -17.02
C ILE A 191 17.05 2.08 -16.38
N ALA A 192 17.37 1.63 -15.17
CA ALA A 192 18.53 2.10 -14.41
C ALA A 192 19.86 1.40 -14.78
N GLY A 193 19.84 0.38 -15.64
CA GLY A 193 21.01 -0.45 -15.93
C GLY A 193 21.51 -1.28 -14.73
N ALA A 194 20.63 -1.54 -13.76
CA ALA A 194 20.95 -2.29 -12.55
C ALA A 194 20.61 -3.78 -12.69
N SER A 195 21.18 -4.63 -11.81
CA SER A 195 20.79 -6.05 -11.77
C SER A 195 19.34 -6.20 -11.29
N PRO A 196 18.46 -6.89 -12.05
CA PRO A 196 17.06 -7.08 -11.66
C PRO A 196 16.91 -7.73 -10.30
N MET A 197 17.62 -8.83 -10.04
CA MET A 197 17.51 -9.57 -8.78
C MET A 197 17.99 -8.75 -7.57
N LYS A 198 19.10 -8.02 -7.68
CA LYS A 198 19.58 -7.13 -6.60
C LYS A 198 18.59 -6.01 -6.33
N THR A 199 18.02 -5.43 -7.39
CA THR A 199 16.99 -4.38 -7.27
C THR A 199 15.72 -4.93 -6.63
N GLY A 200 15.30 -6.14 -7.00
CA GLY A 200 14.19 -6.85 -6.39
C GLY A 200 14.39 -7.04 -4.88
N PHE A 201 15.53 -7.59 -4.43
CA PHE A 201 15.82 -7.75 -3.00
C PHE A 201 15.87 -6.41 -2.25
N ALA A 202 16.43 -5.37 -2.85
CA ALA A 202 16.46 -4.04 -2.26
C ALA A 202 15.03 -3.46 -2.12
N SER A 203 14.22 -3.58 -3.17
CA SER A 203 12.82 -3.12 -3.17
C SER A 203 11.99 -3.86 -2.11
N TRP A 204 12.12 -5.19 -2.04
CA TRP A 204 11.43 -6.01 -1.06
C TRP A 204 11.82 -5.68 0.38
N LYS A 205 13.11 -5.42 0.64
CA LYS A 205 13.58 -5.01 1.96
C LYS A 205 12.88 -3.73 2.42
N ILE A 206 12.72 -2.75 1.54
CA ILE A 206 12.05 -1.47 1.83
C ILE A 206 10.53 -1.69 1.94
N ALA A 207 9.97 -2.57 1.12
CA ALA A 207 8.54 -2.84 1.05
C ALA A 207 7.99 -3.68 2.21
N LYS A 208 8.81 -4.19 3.14
CA LYS A 208 8.33 -5.10 4.20
C LYS A 208 7.21 -4.54 5.08
N GLY A 209 7.09 -3.21 5.18
CA GLY A 209 5.95 -2.57 5.83
C GLY A 209 4.60 -2.97 5.24
N LEU A 210 4.56 -3.32 3.94
CA LEU A 210 3.36 -3.79 3.25
C LEU A 210 2.78 -5.06 3.88
N TYR A 211 3.59 -5.97 4.42
CA TYR A 211 3.08 -7.21 5.03
C TYR A 211 2.40 -6.99 6.38
N ILE A 212 2.72 -5.90 7.06
CA ILE A 212 2.18 -5.58 8.38
C ILE A 212 0.78 -4.97 8.27
N ILE A 213 0.53 -4.18 7.22
CA ILE A 213 -0.71 -3.44 7.05
C ILE A 213 -1.96 -4.35 7.04
N PRO A 214 -1.99 -5.48 6.31
CA PRO A 214 -3.12 -6.42 6.35
C PRO A 214 -3.44 -6.95 7.76
N ILE A 215 -2.42 -7.21 8.56
CA ILE A 215 -2.59 -7.65 9.95
C ILE A 215 -3.22 -6.53 10.77
N VAL A 216 -2.75 -5.29 10.60
CA VAL A 216 -3.35 -4.14 11.29
C VAL A 216 -4.81 -3.93 10.85
N MET A 217 -5.13 -4.08 9.57
CA MET A 217 -6.51 -3.98 9.06
C MET A 217 -7.44 -5.03 9.69
N ALA A 218 -6.92 -6.24 9.95
CA ALA A 218 -7.69 -7.33 10.55
C ALA A 218 -8.02 -7.12 12.02
N TYR A 219 -7.09 -6.52 12.78
CA TYR A 219 -7.20 -6.40 14.24
C TYR A 219 -7.53 -4.98 14.73
N ARG A 220 -7.52 -3.97 13.86
CA ARG A 220 -7.79 -2.58 14.20
C ARG A 220 -8.61 -1.87 13.13
N PRO A 221 -9.37 -0.82 13.48
CA PRO A 221 -10.21 -0.09 12.54
C PRO A 221 -9.40 0.89 11.67
N LEU A 222 -8.50 0.37 10.83
CA LEU A 222 -7.69 1.19 9.91
C LEU A 222 -8.52 1.69 8.70
N LEU A 223 -9.56 0.95 8.31
CA LEU A 223 -10.34 1.19 7.10
C LEU A 223 -11.63 1.99 7.35
N GLY A 224 -11.69 2.73 8.46
CA GLY A 224 -12.90 3.49 8.83
C GLY A 224 -14.03 2.61 9.39
N ASN A 225 -13.74 1.36 9.75
CA ASN A 225 -14.68 0.39 10.29
C ASN A 225 -14.83 0.46 11.83
N GLY A 226 -14.60 1.63 12.43
CA GLY A 226 -14.68 1.88 13.87
C GLY A 226 -15.01 3.34 14.17
N THR A 227 -14.92 3.76 15.44
CA THR A 227 -15.17 5.16 15.79
C THR A 227 -14.08 6.07 15.19
N PRO A 228 -14.39 7.33 14.85
CA PRO A 228 -13.40 8.25 14.28
C PRO A 228 -12.12 8.36 15.15
N THR A 229 -12.28 8.36 16.48
CA THR A 229 -11.17 8.39 17.42
C THR A 229 -10.27 7.14 17.29
N GLU A 230 -10.85 5.95 17.20
CA GLU A 230 -10.10 4.71 17.04
C GLU A 230 -9.38 4.64 15.70
N VAL A 231 -10.01 5.14 14.62
CA VAL A 231 -9.39 5.21 13.29
C VAL A 231 -8.18 6.16 13.31
N ILE A 232 -8.32 7.34 13.93
CA ILE A 232 -7.24 8.31 14.08
C ILE A 232 -6.11 7.72 14.92
N MET A 233 -6.42 7.12 16.08
CA MET A 233 -5.43 6.49 16.95
C MET A 233 -4.73 5.33 16.26
N THR A 234 -5.47 4.47 15.56
CA THR A 234 -4.93 3.35 14.78
C THR A 234 -3.99 3.87 13.70
N THR A 235 -4.39 4.88 12.94
CA THR A 235 -3.56 5.49 11.89
C THR A 235 -2.28 6.08 12.47
N PHE A 236 -2.39 6.82 13.58
CA PHE A 236 -1.26 7.44 14.27
C PHE A 236 -0.26 6.39 14.79
N PHE A 237 -0.72 5.42 15.60
CA PHE A 237 0.16 4.39 16.15
C PHE A 237 0.74 3.47 15.06
N THR A 238 -0.01 3.17 14.01
CA THR A 238 0.49 2.38 12.88
C THR A 238 1.58 3.13 12.13
N THR A 239 1.42 4.43 11.89
CA THR A 239 2.43 5.27 11.24
C THR A 239 3.73 5.29 12.05
N ILE A 240 3.62 5.50 13.37
CA ILE A 240 4.77 5.47 14.28
C ILE A 240 5.39 4.06 14.34
N GLY A 241 4.56 3.02 14.35
CA GLY A 241 4.99 1.62 14.30
C GLY A 241 5.80 1.31 13.05
N LEU A 242 5.38 1.81 11.88
CA LEU A 242 6.12 1.65 10.63
C LEU A 242 7.46 2.38 10.68
N ILE A 243 7.53 3.57 11.30
CA ILE A 243 8.80 4.29 11.52
C ILE A 243 9.73 3.47 12.41
N ALA A 244 9.23 2.93 13.53
CA ALA A 244 10.02 2.07 14.41
C ALA A 244 10.51 0.80 13.70
N PHE A 245 9.62 0.14 12.94
CA PHE A 245 9.90 -1.07 12.19
C PHE A 245 10.96 -0.84 11.11
N THR A 246 10.79 0.19 10.28
CA THR A 246 11.75 0.55 9.22
C THR A 246 13.09 0.96 9.81
N SER A 247 13.10 1.72 10.90
CA SER A 247 14.33 2.10 11.60
C SER A 247 15.07 0.90 12.17
N ALA A 248 14.34 -0.08 12.73
CA ALA A 248 14.93 -1.33 13.21
C ALA A 248 15.55 -2.15 12.07
N MET A 249 14.83 -2.26 10.93
CA MET A 249 15.31 -2.98 9.75
C MET A 249 16.56 -2.37 9.13
N GLU A 250 16.61 -1.05 9.02
CA GLU A 250 17.77 -0.32 8.47
C GLU A 250 18.88 -0.11 9.51
N ARG A 251 18.63 -0.46 10.79
CA ARG A 251 19.51 -0.18 11.93
C ARG A 251 19.92 1.30 11.96
N PHE A 252 18.99 2.19 11.63
CA PHE A 252 19.23 3.62 11.54
C PHE A 252 17.95 4.40 11.86
N LEU A 253 18.07 5.40 12.74
CA LEU A 253 17.03 6.40 12.97
C LEU A 253 17.59 7.80 12.71
N PHE A 254 18.39 8.33 13.65
CA PHE A 254 19.20 9.53 13.44
C PHE A 254 20.70 9.21 13.43
N LYS A 255 21.08 8.13 14.12
CA LYS A 255 22.38 7.48 14.07
C LYS A 255 22.20 5.99 13.80
N ARG A 256 23.32 5.30 13.50
CA ARG A 256 23.34 3.84 13.47
C ARG A 256 22.93 3.30 14.83
N LEU A 257 21.95 2.40 14.84
CA LEU A 257 21.44 1.74 16.03
C LEU A 257 22.40 0.62 16.45
N ASN A 258 22.69 0.54 17.75
CA ASN A 258 23.36 -0.63 18.32
C ASN A 258 22.40 -1.82 18.36
N LEU A 259 22.91 -3.03 18.62
CA LEU A 259 22.06 -4.24 18.67
C LEU A 259 20.93 -4.12 19.70
N ILE A 260 21.24 -3.59 20.89
CA ILE A 260 20.25 -3.36 21.96
C ILE A 260 19.19 -2.35 21.49
N GLU A 261 19.60 -1.22 20.92
CA GLU A 261 18.64 -0.21 20.42
C GLU A 261 17.79 -0.79 19.29
N THR A 262 18.35 -1.65 18.44
CA THR A 262 17.60 -2.35 17.39
C THR A 262 16.56 -3.29 18.00
N LEU A 263 16.92 -4.08 19.01
CA LEU A 263 15.97 -4.97 19.69
C LEU A 263 14.86 -4.18 20.40
N LEU A 264 15.20 -3.04 21.03
CA LEU A 264 14.22 -2.15 21.63
C LEU A 264 13.30 -1.50 20.58
N MET A 265 13.81 -1.16 19.40
CA MET A 265 12.99 -0.67 18.28
C MET A 265 12.05 -1.75 17.75
N VAL A 266 12.50 -3.01 17.66
CA VAL A 266 11.62 -4.14 17.32
C VAL A 266 10.52 -4.30 18.38
N ALA A 267 10.88 -4.27 19.66
CA ALA A 267 9.91 -4.34 20.76
C ALA A 267 8.89 -3.19 20.71
N ALA A 268 9.36 -1.95 20.44
CA ALA A 268 8.50 -0.78 20.26
C ALA A 268 7.54 -0.97 19.08
N ALA A 269 8.03 -1.44 17.92
CA ALA A 269 7.21 -1.71 16.75
C ALA A 269 6.14 -2.77 17.03
N LEU A 270 6.51 -3.90 17.66
CA LEU A 270 5.56 -4.95 18.04
C LEU A 270 4.49 -4.43 19.00
N ALA A 271 4.86 -3.64 20.01
CA ALA A 271 3.91 -3.03 20.95
C ALA A 271 2.97 -2.00 20.28
N LEU A 272 3.46 -1.27 19.28
CA LEU A 272 2.67 -0.31 18.49
C LEU A 272 1.63 -0.97 17.58
N PHE A 273 1.96 -2.14 17.02
CA PHE A 273 1.04 -2.90 16.17
C PHE A 273 0.10 -3.80 16.98
N TRP A 274 0.47 -4.19 18.20
CA TRP A 274 -0.35 -5.05 19.04
C TRP A 274 -1.73 -4.45 19.32
N PRO A 275 -2.86 -5.14 19.21
CA PRO A 275 -4.22 -4.58 19.31
C PRO A 275 -4.63 -4.18 20.74
N ASN A 276 -3.82 -3.36 21.41
CA ASN A 276 -4.08 -2.75 22.71
C ASN A 276 -3.46 -1.35 22.75
N TYR A 277 -4.27 -0.32 22.97
CA TYR A 277 -3.81 1.07 22.98
C TYR A 277 -2.84 1.40 24.12
N ALA A 278 -2.93 0.72 25.28
CA ALA A 278 -1.99 0.91 26.37
C ALA A 278 -0.59 0.40 25.99
N LEU A 279 -0.51 -0.78 25.35
CA LEU A 279 0.76 -1.29 24.82
C LEU A 279 1.31 -0.38 23.72
N SER A 280 0.45 0.15 22.85
CA SER A 280 0.88 1.10 21.82
C SER A 280 1.39 2.42 22.41
N GLY A 281 0.78 2.93 23.47
CA GLY A 281 1.31 4.05 24.24
C GLY A 281 2.70 3.76 24.80
N GLY A 282 2.89 2.59 25.41
CA GLY A 282 4.20 2.14 25.89
C GLY A 282 5.25 2.04 24.77
N GLY A 283 4.87 1.48 23.62
CA GLY A 283 5.73 1.42 22.43
C GLY A 283 6.10 2.80 21.88
N ALA A 284 5.15 3.74 21.86
CA ALA A 284 5.38 5.13 21.45
C ALA A 284 6.34 5.85 22.40
N ILE A 285 6.18 5.65 23.72
CA ILE A 285 7.09 6.20 24.74
C ILE A 285 8.49 5.62 24.56
N LEU A 286 8.61 4.30 24.37
CA LEU A 286 9.92 3.66 24.15
C LEU A 286 10.62 4.22 22.90
N LEU A 287 9.89 4.38 21.79
CA LEU A 287 10.43 5.01 20.59
C LEU A 287 10.85 6.47 20.86
N ALA A 288 10.03 7.25 21.55
CA ALA A 288 10.33 8.64 21.88
C ALA A 288 11.59 8.77 22.77
N LEU A 289 11.77 7.87 23.74
CA LEU A 289 12.96 7.82 24.58
C LEU A 289 14.21 7.49 23.78
N LEU A 290 14.14 6.51 22.87
CA LEU A 290 15.27 6.16 21.99
C LEU A 290 15.60 7.29 21.02
N ALA A 291 14.59 7.90 20.41
CA ALA A 291 14.72 9.05 19.53
C ALA A 291 15.35 10.25 20.26
N GLY A 292 14.84 10.57 21.45
CA GLY A 292 15.36 11.64 22.31
C GLY A 292 16.81 11.40 22.71
N ARG A 293 17.14 10.18 23.16
CA ARG A 293 18.52 9.79 23.51
C ARG A 293 19.49 10.00 22.34
N GLN A 294 19.09 9.59 21.13
CA GLN A 294 19.91 9.80 19.94
C GLN A 294 20.04 11.27 19.56
N TRP A 295 18.95 12.03 19.66
CA TRP A 295 18.91 13.47 19.36
C TRP A 295 19.82 14.28 20.29
N PHE A 296 19.73 14.07 21.60
CA PHE A 296 20.61 14.75 22.57
C PHE A 296 22.08 14.37 22.39
N SER A 297 22.35 13.09 22.08
CA SER A 297 23.72 12.65 21.74
C SER A 297 24.24 13.27 20.44
N LEU A 298 23.38 13.63 19.48
CA LEU A 298 23.77 14.33 18.25
C LEU A 298 24.15 15.78 18.54
N ASN A 299 23.32 16.48 19.31
CA ASN A 299 23.54 17.89 19.62
C ASN A 299 24.72 18.09 20.58
N SER A 300 24.92 17.20 21.55
CA SER A 300 26.09 17.26 22.44
C SER A 300 27.42 17.10 21.70
N LYS A 301 27.47 16.31 20.61
CA LYS A 301 28.67 16.19 19.76
C LYS A 301 28.89 17.37 18.81
N LYS A 302 27.84 18.11 18.45
CA LYS A 302 27.96 19.38 17.70
C LYS A 302 28.38 20.55 18.61
N ALA A 303 28.18 20.44 19.92
CA ALA A 303 28.47 21.48 20.91
C ALA A 303 29.91 21.44 21.46
N ILE A 304 30.80 20.61 20.91
CA ILE A 304 32.24 20.68 21.15
C ILE A 304 32.84 21.39 19.92
N PRO A 305 33.12 22.71 19.98
CA PRO A 305 33.96 23.33 18.98
C PRO A 305 35.37 22.71 19.08
N ALA A 306 35.94 22.38 17.92
CA ALA A 306 37.36 22.10 17.80
C ALA A 306 38.19 23.36 18.14
#